data_AF-A0A7C5BT24-F1
#
_entry.id   AF-A0A7C5BT24-F1
#
_cell.length_a   1.000
_cell.length_b   1.000
_cell.length_c   1.000
_cell.angle_alpha   90.00
_cell.angle_beta   90.00
_cell.angle_gamma   90.00
#
_symmetry.space_group_name_H-M   'P 1'
#
loop_
_entity.id
_entity.type
_entity.pdbx_description
1 polymer ?
#
loop_
_entity_poly.entity_id
_entity_poly.type
_entity_poly.pdbx_seq_one_letter_code
_entity_poly.pdbx_strand_id
1 'polypeptide(L)'
;MRRAWLVKLCDWHRTSCRSRSGSSPRKSRAASVRQSEFRSKVREASESELANLLKQERENLYKMRQQIALKQLDNPHAITSAKKNVARVLSEMRAREIKAGKA
;
A
#
# COMPACT_ATOMS: atom_id res chain seq x y z
N MET A 1 45.20 9.84 40.15
CA MET A 1 44.63 8.51 39.83
C MET A 1 43.12 8.59 39.70
N ARG A 2 42.57 8.63 38.48
CA ARG A 2 41.21 8.16 38.12
C ARG A 2 41.28 7.68 36.67
N ARG A 3 41.05 6.39 36.45
CA ARG A 3 41.06 5.76 35.13
C ARG A 3 39.76 6.11 34.40
N ALA A 4 39.85 6.85 33.31
CA ALA A 4 38.74 7.00 32.37
C ALA A 4 38.53 5.65 31.67
N TRP A 5 37.32 5.10 31.80
CA TRP A 5 36.90 3.92 31.08
C TRP A 5 36.76 4.28 29.60
N LEU A 6 37.83 4.02 28.83
CA LEU A 6 37.75 3.92 27.38
C LEU A 6 36.77 2.80 27.04
N VAL A 7 35.59 3.18 26.56
CA VAL A 7 34.62 2.29 25.94
C VAL A 7 35.37 1.53 24.85
N LYS A 8 35.49 0.21 25.06
CA LYS A 8 36.04 -0.74 24.11
C LYS A 8 35.23 -0.61 22.82
N LEU A 9 35.78 0.08 21.83
CA LEU A 9 35.32 -0.02 20.45
C LEU A 9 35.36 -1.51 20.09
N CYS A 10 34.23 -2.06 19.66
CA CYS A 10 34.18 -3.40 19.12
C CYS A 10 35.08 -3.46 17.88
N ASP A 11 36.20 -4.16 18.01
CA ASP A 11 37.09 -4.63 16.94
C ASP A 11 36.37 -5.67 16.07
N TRP A 12 35.49 -5.21 15.19
CA TRP A 12 35.13 -5.98 14.01
C TRP A 12 36.06 -5.55 12.87
N HIS A 13 36.93 -6.48 12.47
CA HIS A 13 37.69 -6.40 11.24
C HIS A 13 36.81 -5.91 10.09
N ARG A 14 37.30 -4.91 9.36
CA ARG A 14 36.68 -4.31 8.17
C ARG A 14 36.59 -5.35 7.04
N THR A 15 35.70 -6.34 7.17
CA THR A 15 35.26 -7.16 6.04
C THR A 15 34.54 -6.24 5.07
N SER A 16 35.05 -6.19 3.85
CA SER A 16 34.73 -5.31 2.72
C SER A 16 33.30 -5.42 2.17
N CYS A 17 32.33 -5.89 2.96
CA CYS A 17 30.95 -6.00 2.53
C CYS A 17 30.10 -4.98 3.29
N ARG A 18 30.22 -3.69 2.91
CA ARG A 18 29.10 -2.78 3.03
C ARG A 18 28.03 -3.35 2.10
N SER A 19 27.16 -4.21 2.61
CA SER A 19 25.92 -4.55 1.93
C SER A 19 25.26 -3.22 1.60
N ARG A 20 25.34 -2.82 0.32
CA ARG A 20 24.64 -1.65 -0.21
C ARG A 20 23.22 -1.76 0.33
N SER A 21 22.78 -0.77 1.09
CA SER A 21 21.37 -0.60 1.42
C SER A 21 20.62 -0.81 0.11
N GLY A 22 19.90 -1.93 0.01
CA GLY A 22 19.20 -2.30 -1.20
C GLY A 22 18.32 -1.11 -1.58
N SER A 23 18.69 -0.42 -2.66
CA SER A 23 17.89 0.63 -3.24
C SER A 23 16.63 -0.07 -3.73
N SER A 24 15.61 -0.13 -2.86
CA SER A 24 14.30 -0.68 -3.19
C SER A 24 13.86 -0.01 -4.49
N PRO A 25 13.53 -0.77 -5.55
CA PRO A 25 13.17 -0.17 -6.81
C PRO A 25 12.04 0.83 -6.58
N ARG A 26 12.32 2.12 -6.77
CA ARG A 26 11.27 3.14 -6.79
C ARG A 26 10.27 2.67 -7.84
N LYS A 27 8.99 2.57 -7.46
CA LYS A 27 7.92 2.26 -8.40
C LYS A 27 8.12 3.12 -9.65
N SER A 28 8.00 2.51 -10.82
CA SER A 28 8.10 3.25 -12.09
C SER A 28 7.13 4.44 -12.07
N ARG A 29 7.50 5.57 -12.70
CA ARG A 29 6.64 6.77 -12.79
C ARG A 29 5.22 6.38 -13.22
N ALA A 30 5.08 5.50 -14.22
CA ALA A 30 3.79 5.01 -14.70
C ALA A 30 2.95 4.28 -13.63
N ALA A 31 3.55 3.43 -12.79
CA ALA A 31 2.82 2.75 -11.71
C ALA A 31 2.39 3.72 -10.60
N SER A 32 3.19 4.76 -10.35
CA SER A 32 2.81 5.85 -9.43
C SER A 32 1.62 6.65 -9.97
N VAL A 33 1.63 6.96 -11.26
CA VAL A 33 0.58 7.77 -11.93
C VAL A 33 -0.78 7.07 -11.92
N ARG A 34 -0.84 5.77 -12.27
CA ARG A 34 -2.09 4.99 -12.20
C ARG A 34 -2.69 4.98 -10.79
N GLN A 35 -1.83 4.95 -9.77
CA GLN A 35 -2.26 4.90 -8.38
C GLN A 35 -2.71 6.27 -7.84
N SER A 36 -2.22 7.38 -8.41
CA SER A 36 -2.73 8.73 -8.13
C SER A 36 -4.06 8.99 -8.83
N GLU A 37 -4.23 8.56 -10.08
CA GLU A 37 -5.49 8.72 -10.84
C GLU A 37 -6.68 8.12 -10.10
N PHE A 38 -6.54 6.90 -9.58
CA PHE A 38 -7.61 6.27 -8.80
C PHE A 38 -7.95 7.08 -7.54
N ARG A 39 -6.95 7.67 -6.87
CA ARG A 39 -7.19 8.47 -5.65
C ARG A 39 -7.95 9.76 -5.98
N SER A 40 -7.61 10.41 -7.09
CA SER A 40 -8.36 11.59 -7.56
C SER A 40 -9.81 11.21 -7.89
N LYS A 41 -10.01 10.13 -8.64
CA LYS A 41 -11.35 9.62 -8.98
C LYS A 41 -12.24 9.36 -7.76
N VAL A 42 -11.72 8.70 -6.72
CA VAL A 42 -12.50 8.44 -5.51
C VAL A 42 -12.86 9.73 -4.76
N ARG A 43 -12.00 10.76 -4.80
CA ARG A 43 -12.31 12.05 -4.17
C ARG A 43 -13.39 12.83 -4.91
N GLU A 44 -13.33 12.80 -6.23
CA GLU A 44 -14.25 13.53 -7.13
C GLU A 44 -15.62 12.84 -7.29
N ALA A 45 -15.69 11.52 -7.06
CA ALA A 45 -16.91 10.74 -7.26
C ALA A 45 -18.09 11.18 -6.38
N SER A 46 -19.31 11.10 -6.91
CA SER A 46 -20.54 11.33 -6.13
C SER A 46 -20.83 10.17 -5.14
N GLU A 47 -21.77 10.35 -4.20
CA GLU A 47 -22.09 9.29 -3.22
C GLU A 47 -22.61 8.00 -3.87
N SER A 48 -23.42 8.13 -4.93
CA SER A 48 -23.93 7.00 -5.71
C SER A 48 -22.81 6.31 -6.49
N GLU A 49 -21.89 7.07 -7.08
CA GLU A 49 -20.72 6.55 -7.77
C GLU A 49 -19.77 5.82 -6.83
N LEU A 50 -19.54 6.34 -5.61
CA LEU A 50 -18.74 5.66 -4.60
C LEU A 50 -19.32 4.29 -4.23
N ALA A 51 -20.65 4.19 -4.08
CA ALA A 51 -21.32 2.93 -3.82
C ALA A 51 -21.17 1.93 -4.99
N ASN A 52 -21.26 2.43 -6.23
CA ASN A 52 -21.06 1.62 -7.43
C ASN A 52 -19.61 1.14 -7.57
N LEU A 53 -18.63 2.03 -7.38
CA LEU A 53 -17.20 1.71 -7.37
C LEU A 53 -16.86 0.66 -6.29
N LEU A 54 -17.46 0.79 -5.11
CA LEU A 54 -17.31 -0.18 -4.04
C LEU A 54 -17.82 -1.57 -4.43
N LYS A 55 -18.98 -1.67 -5.10
CA LYS A 55 -19.50 -2.95 -5.60
C LYS A 55 -18.55 -3.55 -6.64
N GLN A 56 -18.13 -2.77 -7.63
CA GLN A 56 -17.22 -3.20 -8.69
C GLN A 56 -15.87 -3.69 -8.15
N GLU A 57 -15.22 -2.93 -7.26
CA GLU A 57 -13.93 -3.33 -6.68
C GLU A 57 -14.05 -4.58 -5.78
N ARG A 58 -15.19 -4.78 -5.10
CA ARG A 58 -15.45 -6.01 -4.33
C ARG A 58 -15.64 -7.22 -5.24
N GLU A 59 -16.37 -7.08 -6.33
CA GLU A 59 -16.53 -8.13 -7.34
C GLU A 59 -15.17 -8.50 -7.97
N ASN A 60 -14.37 -7.50 -8.33
CA ASN A 60 -13.02 -7.71 -8.85
C ASN A 60 -12.15 -8.48 -7.84
N LEU A 61 -12.19 -8.10 -6.57
CA LEU A 61 -11.48 -8.79 -5.50
C LEU A 61 -12.00 -10.23 -5.29
N TYR A 62 -13.31 -10.47 -5.42
CA TYR A 62 -13.89 -11.80 -5.35
C TYR A 62 -13.40 -12.69 -6.51
N LYS A 63 -13.38 -12.17 -7.73
CA LYS A 63 -12.83 -12.87 -8.91
C LYS A 63 -11.36 -13.21 -8.74
N MET A 64 -10.52 -12.27 -8.28
CA MET A 64 -9.10 -12.52 -8.04
C MET A 64 -8.88 -13.58 -6.94
N ARG A 65 -9.73 -13.65 -5.91
CA ARG A 65 -9.66 -14.70 -4.88
C ARG A 65 -10.01 -16.08 -5.45
N GLN A 66 -11.04 -16.16 -6.31
CA GLN A 66 -11.37 -17.40 -7.01
C GLN A 66 -10.21 -17.86 -7.90
N GLN A 67 -9.57 -16.94 -8.63
CA GLN A 67 -8.42 -17.26 -9.47
C GLN A 67 -7.23 -17.81 -8.65
N ILE A 68 -6.99 -17.34 -7.41
CA ILE A 68 -5.99 -17.96 -6.53
C ILE A 68 -6.38 -19.40 -6.19
N ALA A 69 -7.64 -19.63 -5.84
CA ALA A 69 -8.11 -20.96 -5.47
C ALA A 69 -7.89 -21.95 -6.62
N LEU A 70 -8.08 -21.50 -7.86
CA LEU A 70 -7.79 -22.25 -9.08
C LEU A 70 -6.30 -22.27 -9.48
N LYS A 71 -5.42 -21.55 -8.76
CA LYS A 71 -4.00 -21.35 -9.05
C LYS A 71 -3.72 -20.76 -10.45
N GLN A 72 -4.65 -19.97 -10.98
CA GLN A 72 -4.58 -19.37 -12.34
C GLN A 72 -4.14 -17.90 -12.32
N LEU A 73 -3.80 -17.34 -11.16
CA LEU A 73 -3.48 -15.91 -11.04
C LEU A 73 -1.99 -15.65 -11.27
N ASP A 74 -1.67 -14.92 -12.34
CA ASP A 74 -0.28 -14.59 -12.71
C ASP A 74 0.41 -13.63 -11.73
N ASN A 75 -0.35 -12.71 -11.12
CA ASN A 75 0.18 -11.69 -10.21
C ASN A 75 -0.57 -11.65 -8.87
N PRO A 76 -0.08 -12.35 -7.83
CA PRO A 76 -0.72 -12.36 -6.52
C PRO A 76 -0.71 -10.99 -5.82
N HIS A 77 0.22 -10.08 -6.17
CA HIS A 77 0.26 -8.74 -5.60
C HIS A 77 -0.89 -7.84 -6.05
N ALA A 78 -1.57 -8.19 -7.15
CA ALA A 78 -2.75 -7.47 -7.63
C ALA A 78 -3.87 -7.42 -6.57
N ILE A 79 -3.97 -8.46 -5.74
CA ILE A 79 -4.98 -8.56 -4.68
C ILE A 79 -4.71 -7.56 -3.57
N THR A 80 -3.44 -7.38 -3.21
CA THR A 80 -3.08 -6.35 -2.22
C THR A 80 -3.40 -4.94 -2.72
N SER A 81 -3.30 -4.66 -4.02
CA SER A 81 -3.80 -3.40 -4.58
C SER A 81 -5.32 -3.29 -4.55
N ALA A 82 -6.05 -4.33 -4.95
CA ALA A 82 -7.52 -4.34 -4.92
C ALA A 82 -8.07 -4.14 -3.50
N LYS A 83 -7.47 -4.79 -2.49
CA LYS A 83 -7.79 -4.56 -1.07
C LYS A 83 -7.61 -3.08 -0.67
N LYS A 84 -6.52 -2.45 -1.11
CA LYS A 84 -6.25 -1.03 -0.84
C LYS A 84 -7.23 -0.11 -1.55
N ASN A 85 -7.69 -0.47 -2.75
CA ASN A 85 -8.71 0.29 -3.48
C ASN A 85 -10.04 0.29 -2.72
N VAL A 86 -10.53 -0.89 -2.30
CA VAL A 86 -11.75 -1.01 -1.47
C VAL A 86 -11.63 -0.18 -0.18
N ALA A 87 -10.48 -0.27 0.51
CA ALA A 87 -10.24 0.50 1.73
C ALA A 87 -10.28 2.01 1.50
N ARG A 88 -9.76 2.51 0.37
CA ARG A 88 -9.79 3.93 0.02
C ARG A 88 -11.23 4.43 -0.19
N VAL A 89 -12.04 3.68 -0.92
CA VAL A 89 -13.46 4.02 -1.18
C VAL A 89 -14.23 4.09 0.14
N LEU A 90 -14.08 3.08 1.01
CA LEU A 90 -14.71 3.06 2.33
C LEU A 90 -14.25 4.22 3.23
N SER A 91 -12.96 4.56 3.17
CA SER A 91 -12.41 5.67 3.95
C SER A 91 -13.01 7.01 3.53
N GLU A 92 -13.20 7.25 2.23
CA GLU A 92 -13.80 8.48 1.70
C GLU A 92 -15.30 8.55 2.03
N MET A 93 -16.04 7.43 1.93
CA MET A 93 -17.43 7.35 2.40
C MET A 93 -17.54 7.72 3.88
N ARG A 94 -16.71 7.10 4.73
CA ARG A 94 -16.71 7.39 6.17
C ARG A 94 -16.31 8.83 6.48
N ALA A 95 -15.33 9.38 5.74
CA ALA A 95 -14.93 10.77 5.90
C ALA A 95 -16.08 11.74 5.56
N ARG A 96 -16.92 11.42 4.58
CA ARG A 96 -18.13 12.21 4.25
C ARG A 96 -19.19 12.10 5.34
N GLU A 97 -19.44 10.90 5.87
CA GLU A 97 -20.38 10.70 6.98
C GLU A 97 -19.98 11.51 8.22
N ILE A 98 -18.69 11.49 8.59
CA ILE A 98 -18.16 12.27 9.72
C ILE A 98 -18.34 13.77 9.48
N LYS A 99 -18.06 14.26 8.26
CA LYS A 99 -18.29 15.68 7.89
C LYS A 99 -19.76 16.08 7.92
N ALA A 100 -20.66 15.15 7.57
CA ALA A 100 -22.10 15.36 7.63
C ALA A 100 -22.66 15.30 9.06
N GLY A 101 -21.82 15.10 10.08
CA GLY A 101 -22.25 15.02 11.49
C GLY A 101 -23.12 13.81 11.81
N LYS A 102 -23.11 12.78 10.95
CA LYS A 102 -23.89 11.54 11.14
C LYS A 102 -23.10 10.49 11.95
N ALA A 103 -22.25 10.94 12.87
CA ALA A 103 -21.29 10.09 13.60
C ALA A 103 -21.59 10.05 15.10
#